data_AF-A0A7V5IEA9-F1
#
_entry.id   AF-A0A7V5IEA9-F1
#
_cell.length_a   1.000
_cell.length_b   1.000
_cell.length_c   1.000
_cell.angle_alpha   90.00
_cell.angle_beta   90.00
_cell.angle_gamma   90.00
#
_symmetry.space_group_name_H-M   'P 1'
#
loop_
_entity.id
_entity.type
_entity.pdbx_description
1 polymer ?
#
loop_
_entity_poly.entity_id
_entity_poly.type
_entity_poly.pdbx_seq_one_letter_code
_entity_poly.pdbx_strand_id
1 'polypeptide(L)'
;MKALKVTKMSGSGNDFIIIDNRFDLLKGVSLPNLARILCQRRKAVGADGLILVENSKVANFKWRFFNADGSEAEMCGNGGRCVSRFAVIKGIAPSRLTFETLAGIIHAEVKNRKVKLQLP
;
A
#
# COMPACT_ATOMS: atom_id res chain seq x y z
N MET A 1 16.28 19.34 -2.69
CA MET A 1 15.35 18.24 -3.08
C MET A 1 15.28 17.23 -1.96
N LYS A 2 14.09 16.78 -1.56
CA LYS A 2 13.92 15.74 -0.53
C LYS A 2 13.67 14.40 -1.24
N ALA A 3 14.52 13.41 -1.00
CA ALA A 3 14.36 12.08 -1.58
C ALA A 3 13.21 11.35 -0.88
N LEU A 4 12.29 10.78 -1.65
CA LEU A 4 11.19 9.96 -1.13
C LEU A 4 11.53 8.48 -1.33
N LYS A 5 11.62 7.73 -0.23
CA LYS A 5 11.88 6.29 -0.29
C LYS A 5 10.59 5.55 -0.60
N VAL A 6 10.61 4.76 -1.67
CA VAL A 6 9.48 3.93 -2.09
C VAL A 6 9.89 2.47 -2.20
N THR A 7 8.94 1.55 -2.04
CA THR A 7 9.15 0.12 -2.32
C THR A 7 8.20 -0.30 -3.42
N LYS A 8 8.72 -0.83 -4.53
CA LYS A 8 7.89 -1.38 -5.59
C LYS A 8 7.70 -2.88 -5.36
N MET A 9 6.45 -3.34 -5.36
CA MET A 9 6.11 -4.76 -5.21
C MET A 9 5.11 -5.18 -6.29
N SER A 10 5.14 -6.46 -6.66
CA SER A 10 4.17 -7.03 -7.59
C SER A 10 3.51 -8.28 -7.02
N GLY A 11 2.25 -8.48 -7.39
CA GLY A 11 1.43 -9.62 -7.02
C GLY A 11 0.54 -10.03 -8.20
N SER A 12 0.72 -11.27 -8.66
CA SER A 12 -0.04 -11.87 -9.77
C SER A 12 -0.18 -10.99 -11.02
N GLY A 13 0.90 -10.28 -11.39
CA GLY A 13 0.93 -9.44 -12.59
C GLY A 13 0.67 -7.96 -12.35
N ASN A 14 0.01 -7.57 -11.25
CA ASN A 14 -0.11 -6.16 -10.87
C ASN A 14 1.10 -5.67 -10.09
N ASP A 15 1.49 -4.42 -10.30
CA ASP A 15 2.56 -3.75 -9.55
C ASP A 15 2.09 -2.50 -8.81
N PHE A 16 2.64 -2.29 -7.61
CA PHE A 16 2.27 -1.21 -6.71
C PHE A 16 3.51 -0.52 -6.17
N ILE A 17 3.43 0.80 -6.05
CA ILE A 17 4.37 1.60 -5.29
C ILE A 17 3.85 1.67 -3.85
N ILE A 18 4.65 1.27 -2.88
CA ILE A 18 4.29 1.28 -1.47
C ILE A 18 5.17 2.29 -0.73
N ILE A 19 4.52 3.15 0.06
CA ILE A 19 5.18 4.18 0.87
C ILE A 19 4.75 4.02 2.32
N ASP A 20 5.72 3.96 3.23
CA ASP A 20 5.46 4.05 4.67
C ASP A 20 5.25 5.53 5.04
N ASN A 21 3.98 5.91 5.22
CA ASN A 21 3.55 7.26 5.55
C ASN A 21 3.19 7.41 7.04
N ARG A 22 3.60 6.47 7.91
CA ARG A 22 3.30 6.51 9.36
C ARG A 22 3.97 7.67 10.12
N PHE A 23 4.92 8.37 9.50
CA PHE A 23 5.64 9.51 10.06
C PHE A 23 5.30 10.83 9.34
N ASP A 24 4.11 10.93 8.75
CA ASP A 24 3.59 12.13 8.10
C ASP A 24 4.50 12.72 6.99
N LEU A 25 5.21 11.84 6.28
CA LEU A 25 6.16 12.23 5.22
C LEU A 25 5.49 12.98 4.07
N LEU A 26 4.21 12.72 3.82
CA LEU A 26 3.41 13.30 2.74
C LEU A 26 2.39 14.35 3.24
N LYS A 27 2.56 14.89 4.46
CA LYS A 27 1.68 15.93 4.98
C LYS A 27 1.68 17.16 4.04
N GLY A 28 0.49 17.59 3.64
CA GLY A 28 0.31 18.71 2.70
C GLY A 28 0.55 18.37 1.22
N VAL A 29 0.88 17.11 0.89
CA VAL A 29 1.00 16.65 -0.50
C VAL A 29 -0.36 16.19 -1.02
N SER A 30 -0.71 16.60 -2.24
CA SER A 30 -1.87 16.05 -2.95
C SER A 30 -1.62 14.59 -3.33
N LEU A 31 -2.19 13.66 -2.57
CA LEU A 31 -1.99 12.22 -2.77
C LEU A 31 -2.53 11.72 -4.13
N PRO A 32 -3.71 12.17 -4.62
CA PRO A 32 -4.18 11.84 -5.97
C PRO A 32 -3.19 12.27 -7.06
N ASN A 33 -2.63 13.48 -6.94
CA ASN A 33 -1.65 13.96 -7.90
C ASN A 33 -0.31 13.20 -7.79
N LEU A 34 0.11 12.88 -6.57
CA LEU A 34 1.29 12.06 -6.33
C LEU A 34 1.16 10.68 -6.99
N ALA A 35 0.00 10.03 -6.86
CA ALA A 35 -0.28 8.76 -7.53
C ALA A 35 -0.14 8.89 -9.05
N ARG A 36 -0.77 9.91 -9.67
CA ARG A 36 -0.64 10.18 -11.11
C ARG A 36 0.79 10.39 -11.56
N ILE A 37 1.62 11.08 -10.78
CA ILE A 37 3.02 11.34 -11.11
C ILE A 37 3.85 10.06 -10.98
N LEU A 38 3.76 9.37 -9.84
CA LEU A 38 4.60 8.21 -9.57
C LEU A 38 4.25 6.99 -10.43
N CYS A 39 2.96 6.82 -10.74
CA CYS A 39 2.48 5.69 -11.55
C CYS A 39 2.69 5.87 -13.06
N GLN A 40 3.13 7.04 -13.53
CA GLN A 40 3.47 7.24 -14.94
C GLN A 40 4.62 6.33 -15.39
N ARG A 41 4.28 5.30 -16.15
CA ARG A 41 5.26 4.40 -16.78
C ARG A 41 6.15 5.21 -17.74
N ARG A 42 7.41 4.79 -17.88
CA ARG A 42 8.46 5.40 -18.73
C ARG A 42 8.94 6.80 -18.30
N LYS A 43 8.21 7.51 -17.44
CA LYS A 43 8.60 8.84 -16.91
C LYS A 43 8.97 8.83 -15.43
N ALA A 44 8.36 7.94 -14.66
CA ALA A 44 8.61 7.77 -13.24
C ALA A 44 8.82 6.29 -12.92
N VAL A 45 8.65 5.91 -11.65
CA VAL A 45 8.76 4.51 -11.19
C VAL A 45 7.79 3.60 -11.97
N GLY A 46 6.58 4.10 -12.24
CA GLY A 46 5.54 3.41 -13.01
C GLY A 46 4.92 2.25 -12.24
N ALA A 47 3.60 2.21 -12.12
CA ALA A 47 2.89 1.11 -11.45
C ALA A 47 1.39 1.17 -11.78
N ASP A 48 0.65 0.13 -11.45
CA ASP A 48 -0.81 0.12 -11.53
C ASP A 48 -1.46 0.99 -10.43
N GLY A 49 -0.76 1.18 -9.30
CA GLY A 49 -1.22 2.07 -8.25
C GLY A 49 -0.22 2.37 -7.14
N LEU A 50 -0.64 3.25 -6.24
CA LEU A 50 0.11 3.74 -5.08
C LEU A 50 -0.62 3.31 -3.79
N ILE A 51 0.09 2.65 -2.89
CA ILE A 51 -0.38 2.27 -1.57
C ILE A 51 0.41 3.04 -0.52
N LEU A 52 -0.30 3.73 0.37
CA LEU A 52 0.28 4.35 1.56
C LEU A 52 -0.04 3.49 2.78
N VAL A 53 0.97 3.26 3.61
CA VAL A 53 0.82 2.63 4.93
C VAL A 53 0.82 3.74 5.98
N GLU A 54 -0.26 3.84 6.73
CA GLU A 54 -0.53 4.88 7.72
C GLU A 54 -0.85 4.25 9.09
N ASN A 55 -0.85 5.07 10.14
CA ASN A 55 -1.20 4.61 11.48
C ASN A 55 -2.72 4.33 11.55
N SER A 56 -3.11 3.21 12.15
CA SER A 56 -4.50 2.92 12.50
C SER A 56 -4.65 2.84 14.02
N LYS A 57 -5.84 3.17 14.51
CA LYS A 57 -6.22 2.99 15.93
C LYS A 57 -6.89 1.63 16.20
N VAL A 58 -7.29 0.91 15.15
CA VAL A 58 -8.17 -0.27 15.25
C VAL A 58 -7.59 -1.52 14.56
N ALA A 59 -6.50 -1.36 13.81
CA ALA A 59 -5.81 -2.45 13.10
C ALA A 59 -4.29 -2.26 13.21
N ASN A 60 -3.49 -3.21 12.71
CA ASN A 60 -2.03 -3.08 12.76
C ASN A 60 -1.51 -1.90 11.93
N PHE A 61 -2.20 -1.56 10.84
CA PHE A 61 -1.98 -0.33 10.07
C PHE A 61 -3.25 0.03 9.29
N LYS A 62 -3.28 1.26 8.79
CA LYS A 62 -4.27 1.72 7.81
C LYS A 62 -3.61 1.75 6.45
N TRP A 63 -4.31 1.31 5.42
CA TRP A 63 -3.86 1.55 4.07
C TRP A 63 -4.64 2.72 3.43
N ARG A 64 -4.04 3.38 2.45
CA ARG A 64 -4.76 4.18 1.48
C ARG A 64 -4.29 3.79 0.11
N PHE A 65 -5.21 3.46 -0.78
CA PHE A 65 -4.88 2.92 -2.09
C PHE A 65 -5.41 3.85 -3.17
N PHE A 66 -4.49 4.30 -4.02
CA PHE A 66 -4.80 5.13 -5.19
C PHE A 66 -4.47 4.38 -6.46
N ASN A 67 -5.40 4.38 -7.41
CA ASN A 67 -5.15 3.92 -8.77
C ASN A 67 -4.17 4.87 -9.49
N ALA A 68 -3.60 4.42 -10.60
CA ALA A 68 -2.71 5.23 -11.42
C ALA A 68 -3.33 6.55 -11.94
N ASP A 69 -4.66 6.62 -12.06
CA ASP A 69 -5.40 7.83 -12.44
C ASP A 69 -5.66 8.79 -11.27
N GLY A 70 -5.19 8.46 -10.06
CA GLY A 70 -5.34 9.24 -8.83
C GLY A 70 -6.66 9.05 -8.09
N SER A 71 -7.58 8.21 -8.57
CA SER A 71 -8.78 7.84 -7.81
C SER A 71 -8.41 6.98 -6.59
N GLU A 72 -9.06 7.19 -5.46
CA GLU A 72 -8.88 6.36 -4.26
C GLU A 72 -9.83 5.15 -4.36
N ALA A 73 -9.28 3.95 -4.20
CA ALA A 73 -10.01 2.69 -4.30
C ALA A 73 -10.10 2.00 -2.95
N GLU A 74 -11.22 1.31 -2.72
CA GLU A 74 -11.52 0.76 -1.40
C GLU A 74 -10.68 -0.47 -1.08
N MET A 75 -10.56 -1.39 -2.05
CA MET A 75 -9.88 -2.66 -1.90
C MET A 75 -9.23 -3.14 -3.22
N CYS A 76 -8.11 -3.83 -3.10
CA CYS A 76 -7.46 -4.54 -4.19
C CYS A 76 -6.77 -5.79 -3.63
N GLY A 77 -7.19 -6.99 -4.03
CA GLY A 77 -6.63 -8.23 -3.48
C GLY A 77 -5.12 -8.40 -3.77
N ASN A 78 -4.65 -8.00 -4.96
CA ASN A 78 -3.23 -8.02 -5.31
C ASN A 78 -2.43 -7.01 -4.47
N GLY A 79 -2.94 -5.79 -4.33
CA GLY A 79 -2.35 -4.75 -3.50
C GLY A 79 -2.31 -5.15 -2.03
N GLY A 80 -3.40 -5.73 -1.52
CA GLY A 80 -3.55 -6.23 -0.16
C GLY A 80 -2.49 -7.26 0.19
N ARG A 81 -2.19 -8.18 -0.74
CA ARG A 81 -1.10 -9.16 -0.56
C ARG A 81 0.26 -8.49 -0.50
N CYS A 82 0.50 -7.52 -1.37
CA CYS A 82 1.74 -6.78 -1.42
C CYS A 82 1.98 -5.98 -0.13
N VAL A 83 0.98 -5.21 0.31
CA VAL A 83 1.10 -4.37 1.53
C VAL A 83 1.22 -5.21 2.79
N SER A 84 0.52 -6.35 2.87
CA SER A 84 0.63 -7.26 4.02
C SER A 84 2.05 -7.80 4.16
N ARG A 85 2.65 -8.25 3.04
CA ARG A 85 4.04 -8.73 3.05
C ARG A 85 5.02 -7.60 3.31
N PHE A 86 4.79 -6.41 2.78
CA PHE A 86 5.58 -5.22 3.07
C PHE A 86 5.59 -4.92 4.57
N ALA A 87 4.42 -4.90 5.21
CA ALA A 87 4.27 -4.61 6.62
C ALA A 87 5.08 -5.58 7.50
N VAL A 88 5.04 -6.87 7.19
CA VAL A 88 5.82 -7.90 7.90
C VAL A 88 7.33 -7.71 7.71
N ILE A 89 7.79 -7.50 6.46
CA ILE A 89 9.23 -7.28 6.17
C ILE A 89 9.77 -6.04 6.88
N LYS A 90 8.93 -5.00 7.04
CA LYS A 90 9.29 -3.75 7.69
C LYS A 90 9.10 -3.76 9.21
N GLY A 91 8.65 -4.87 9.80
CA GLY A 91 8.37 -4.96 11.24
C GLY A 91 7.20 -4.07 11.70
N ILE A 92 6.29 -3.71 10.79
CA ILE A 92 5.10 -2.89 11.05
C ILE A 92 4.01 -3.74 11.70
N ALA A 93 3.90 -5.00 11.29
CA ALA A 93 2.88 -5.92 11.75
C ALA A 93 3.44 -7.35 11.86
N PRO A 94 2.86 -8.20 12.72
CA PRO A 94 3.21 -9.62 12.82
C PRO A 94 2.73 -10.41 11.59
N SER A 95 3.08 -11.69 11.49
CA SER A 95 2.73 -12.55 10.34
C SER A 95 1.24 -12.77 10.15
N ARG A 96 0.45 -12.77 11.23
CA ARG A 96 -1.02 -12.68 11.18
C ARG A 96 -1.43 -11.28 11.57
N LEU A 97 -2.05 -10.56 10.65
CA LEU A 97 -2.28 -9.13 10.79
C LEU A 97 -3.66 -8.72 10.32
N THR A 98 -4.04 -7.51 10.69
CA THR A 98 -5.21 -6.79 10.18
C THR A 98 -4.81 -5.42 9.65
N PHE A 99 -5.51 -4.95 8.63
CA PHE A 99 -5.36 -3.57 8.16
C PHE A 99 -6.69 -2.93 7.81
N GLU A 100 -6.79 -1.64 8.10
CA GLU A 100 -7.97 -0.82 7.84
C GLU A 100 -7.97 -0.36 6.38
N THR A 101 -9.12 -0.51 5.73
CA THR A 101 -9.40 -0.07 4.36
C THR A 101 -10.72 0.70 4.32
N LEU A 102 -11.06 1.32 3.18
CA LEU A 102 -12.40 1.91 3.02
C LEU A 102 -13.50 0.83 3.00
N ALA A 103 -13.17 -0.40 2.57
CA ALA A 103 -14.08 -1.54 2.60
C ALA A 103 -14.17 -2.22 3.98
N GLY A 104 -13.53 -1.65 5.02
CA GLY A 104 -13.48 -2.21 6.37
C GLY A 104 -12.12 -2.85 6.72
N ILE A 105 -12.10 -3.64 7.79
CA ILE A 105 -10.89 -4.31 8.29
C ILE A 105 -10.67 -5.61 7.50
N ILE A 106 -9.48 -5.76 6.93
CA ILE A 106 -9.07 -6.95 6.18
C ILE A 106 -8.11 -7.78 7.02
N HIS A 107 -8.32 -9.09 7.07
CA HIS A 107 -7.43 -10.04 7.75
C HIS A 107 -6.44 -10.66 6.76
N ALA A 108 -5.18 -10.79 7.19
CA ALA A 108 -4.13 -11.39 6.38
C ALA A 108 -3.23 -12.32 7.18
N GLU A 109 -2.70 -13.32 6.49
CA GLU A 109 -1.64 -14.19 7.01
C GLU A 109 -0.50 -14.26 5.99
N VAL A 110 0.71 -13.96 6.45
CA VAL A 110 1.94 -13.92 5.66
C VAL A 110 2.83 -15.10 6.07
N LYS A 111 3.13 -15.98 5.12
CA LYS A 111 4.07 -17.08 5.28
C LYS A 111 5.11 -17.03 4.16
N ASN A 112 6.31 -16.54 4.49
CA ASN A 112 7.42 -16.33 3.54
C ASN A 112 7.05 -15.43 2.35
N ARG A 113 6.79 -16.03 1.18
CA ARG A 113 6.38 -15.33 -0.06
C ARG A 113 4.88 -15.49 -0.35
N LYS A 114 4.16 -16.28 0.43
CA LYS A 114 2.72 -16.50 0.28
C LYS A 114 1.95 -15.60 1.25
N VAL A 115 0.88 -15.00 0.75
CA VAL A 115 -0.03 -14.18 1.56
C VAL A 115 -1.45 -14.66 1.30
N LYS A 116 -2.16 -14.99 2.38
CA LYS A 116 -3.59 -15.26 2.38
C LYS A 116 -4.31 -13.99 2.84
N LEU A 117 -5.34 -13.58 2.12
CA LEU A 117 -6.26 -12.52 2.54
C LEU A 117 -7.63 -13.14 2.76
N GLN A 118 -8.32 -12.67 3.79
CA GLN A 118 -9.76 -12.85 3.92
C GLN A 118 -10.42 -11.59 3.36
N LEU A 119 -11.03 -11.73 2.19
CA LEU A 119 -11.82 -10.66 1.60
C LEU A 119 -13.20 -10.65 2.27
N PRO A 120 -13.90 -9.50 2.29
CA PRO A 120 -15.29 -9.44 2.74
C PRO A 120 -16.20 -10.32 1.89
#